data_AF-A0A800F8F3-F1
#
_entry.id   AF-A0A800F8F3-F1
#
_cell.length_a   1.000
_cell.length_b   1.000
_cell.length_c   1.000
_cell.angle_alpha   90.00
_cell.angle_beta   90.00
_cell.angle_gamma   90.00
#
_symmetry.space_group_name_H-M   'P 1'
#
loop_
_entity.id
_entity.type
_entity.pdbx_description
1 polymer ?
#
loop_
_entity_poly.entity_id
_entity_poly.type
_entity_poly.pdbx_seq_one_letter_code
_entity_poly.pdbx_strand_id
1 'polypeptide(L)'
;MSPGFIDMMGQSSRVLVTDPPSAESKLRQGITTYLSGEGGSPAPQSEATLSNPPVVNGDTLRWRTYADYFAILEDIGIPINVVHDVGLTQVRRVVLGDRDVRPSPAEIEEMKALVRQAMEDGAVGVSTSLIYPPAIYAGTDELIEL
;
A
#
# COMPACT_ATOMS: atom_id res chain seq x y z
N MET A 1 7.75 -1.53 -32.32
CA MET A 1 7.61 -0.45 -31.31
C MET A 1 6.25 -0.60 -30.67
N SER A 2 6.17 -0.73 -29.35
CA SER A 2 4.93 -0.74 -28.58
C SER A 2 5.03 0.28 -27.43
N PRO A 3 3.91 0.67 -26.81
CA PRO A 3 3.93 1.24 -25.47
C PRO A 3 4.61 0.28 -24.49
N GLY A 4 5.09 0.83 -23.36
CA GLY A 4 5.58 0.02 -22.25
C GLY A 4 4.44 -0.75 -21.59
N PHE A 5 4.75 -1.92 -21.06
CA PHE A 5 3.76 -2.80 -20.44
C PHE A 5 3.38 -2.30 -19.04
N ILE A 6 2.13 -2.59 -18.66
CA ILE A 6 1.60 -2.30 -17.34
C ILE A 6 1.46 -3.63 -16.60
N ASP A 7 2.20 -3.78 -15.51
CA ASP A 7 2.07 -4.90 -14.59
C ASP A 7 0.96 -4.58 -13.59
N MET A 8 -0.16 -5.30 -13.70
CA MET A 8 -1.36 -5.06 -12.91
C MET A 8 -1.37 -5.76 -11.54
N MET A 9 -0.35 -6.59 -11.24
CA MET A 9 -0.34 -7.50 -10.08
C MET A 9 0.95 -7.34 -9.27
N GLY A 10 1.22 -6.11 -8.86
CA GLY A 10 2.42 -5.76 -8.14
C GLY A 10 2.36 -5.99 -6.63
N GLN A 11 3.13 -6.94 -6.12
CA GLN A 11 3.17 -7.19 -4.66
C GLN A 11 3.66 -6.03 -3.79
N SER A 12 4.74 -5.32 -4.15
CA SER A 12 5.24 -4.21 -3.32
C SER A 12 6.16 -3.27 -4.08
N SER A 13 5.92 -1.97 -3.92
CA SER A 13 6.86 -0.91 -4.31
C SER A 13 7.85 -0.54 -3.21
N ARG A 14 7.75 -1.10 -2.00
CA ARG A 14 8.59 -0.71 -0.85
C ARG A 14 10.07 -0.95 -1.12
N VAL A 15 10.42 -1.98 -1.90
CA VAL A 15 11.80 -2.27 -2.30
C VAL A 15 12.43 -1.10 -3.06
N LEU A 16 11.65 -0.33 -3.81
CA LEU A 16 12.14 0.83 -4.56
C LEU A 16 12.58 1.98 -3.66
N VAL A 17 12.16 2.01 -2.40
CA VAL A 17 12.66 3.00 -1.42
C VAL A 17 14.09 2.67 -1.00
N THR A 18 14.42 1.39 -0.84
CA THR A 18 15.74 0.96 -0.33
C THR A 18 16.72 0.58 -1.43
N ASP A 19 16.21 0.15 -2.59
CA ASP A 19 16.99 -0.31 -3.73
C ASP A 19 16.27 0.07 -5.06
N PRO A 20 16.26 1.35 -5.46
CA PRO A 20 15.64 1.78 -6.72
C PRO A 20 16.12 1.01 -7.97
N PRO A 21 17.42 0.64 -8.10
CA PRO A 21 17.90 -0.18 -9.21
C PRO A 21 17.19 -1.54 -9.37
N SER A 22 16.60 -2.09 -8.31
CA SER A 22 15.83 -3.36 -8.36
C SER A 22 14.67 -3.36 -9.37
N ALA A 23 14.17 -2.18 -9.75
CA ALA A 23 13.19 -2.01 -10.83
C ALA A 23 13.67 -2.57 -12.18
N GLU A 24 14.97 -2.77 -12.36
CA GLU A 24 15.55 -3.40 -13.56
C GLU A 24 14.90 -4.76 -13.87
N SER A 25 14.51 -5.51 -12.83
CA SER A 25 13.78 -6.78 -12.98
C SER A 25 12.48 -6.63 -13.79
N LYS A 26 11.80 -5.48 -13.67
CA LYS A 26 10.57 -5.14 -14.40
C LYS A 26 10.90 -4.50 -15.75
N LEU A 27 11.82 -3.53 -15.77
CA LEU A 27 12.20 -2.81 -16.99
C LEU A 27 12.75 -3.74 -18.08
N ARG A 28 13.53 -4.77 -17.72
CA ARG A 28 14.04 -5.77 -18.67
C ARG A 28 12.96 -6.63 -19.32
N GLN A 29 11.74 -6.63 -18.78
CA GLN A 29 10.57 -7.30 -19.34
C GLN A 29 9.70 -6.34 -20.17
N GLY A 30 10.12 -5.07 -20.32
CA GLY A 30 9.35 -4.03 -21.01
C GLY A 30 8.27 -3.38 -20.16
N ILE A 31 8.21 -3.66 -18.85
CA ILE A 31 7.24 -3.08 -17.93
C ILE A 31 7.70 -1.67 -17.55
N THR A 32 6.81 -0.69 -17.75
CA THR A 32 7.07 0.73 -17.43
C THR A 32 6.13 1.28 -16.37
N THR A 33 5.05 0.57 -16.07
CA THR A 33 4.09 0.94 -15.02
C THR A 33 3.74 -0.28 -14.20
N TYR A 34 3.64 -0.09 -12.89
CA TYR A 34 3.43 -1.14 -11.92
C TYR A 34 2.34 -0.73 -10.94
N LEU A 35 1.20 -1.43 -10.98
CA LEU A 35 0.11 -1.28 -10.01
C LEU A 35 0.39 -2.16 -8.80
N SER A 36 0.41 -1.58 -7.61
CA SER A 36 0.67 -2.29 -6.36
C SER A 36 -0.43 -2.08 -5.33
N GLY A 37 -0.25 -2.71 -4.15
CA GLY A 37 -1.24 -2.70 -3.09
C GLY A 37 -2.21 -3.88 -3.17
N GLU A 38 -1.73 -5.12 -3.35
CA GLU A 38 -2.58 -6.33 -3.40
C GLU A 38 -2.95 -6.80 -1.97
N GLY A 39 -4.01 -6.22 -1.40
CA GLY A 39 -4.49 -6.41 -0.04
C GLY A 39 -3.61 -5.74 1.03
N GLY A 40 -2.30 -5.90 0.96
CA GLY A 40 -1.33 -5.14 1.75
C GLY A 40 -0.77 -3.96 0.96
N SER A 41 -0.59 -2.82 1.61
CA SER A 41 -0.10 -1.58 0.97
C SER A 41 0.95 -0.86 1.82
N PRO A 42 1.82 -0.02 1.22
CA PRO A 42 2.83 0.73 1.95
C PRO A 42 2.23 1.82 2.83
N ALA A 43 1.01 2.29 2.56
CA ALA A 43 0.24 3.20 3.37
C ALA A 43 -1.25 2.76 3.37
N PRO A 44 -2.06 3.14 4.37
CA PRO A 44 -1.70 3.90 5.56
C PRO A 44 -0.80 3.13 6.54
N GLN A 45 -0.13 3.84 7.46
CA GLN A 45 0.66 3.26 8.54
C GLN A 45 0.35 3.88 9.90
N SER A 46 0.32 3.05 10.94
CA SER A 46 0.44 3.45 12.34
C SER A 46 1.87 3.16 12.85
N GLU A 47 2.15 3.52 14.10
CA GLU A 47 3.42 3.17 14.75
C GLU A 47 3.60 1.65 14.86
N ALA A 48 2.49 0.90 15.04
CA ALA A 48 2.52 -0.54 15.12
C ALA A 48 2.81 -1.20 13.76
N THR A 49 2.23 -0.67 12.68
CA THR A 49 2.39 -1.27 11.34
C THR A 49 3.69 -0.86 10.66
N LEU A 50 4.28 0.30 11.03
CA LEU A 50 5.63 0.71 10.62
C LEU A 50 6.63 0.59 11.78
N SER A 51 6.64 -0.57 12.43
CA SER A 51 7.51 -0.88 13.56
C SER A 51 9.00 -1.01 13.18
N ASN A 52 9.29 -1.44 11.94
CA ASN A 52 10.63 -1.50 11.38
C ASN A 52 10.75 -0.61 10.12
N PRO A 53 10.89 0.72 10.28
CA PRO A 53 11.08 1.64 9.17
C PRO A 53 12.36 1.32 8.38
N PRO A 54 12.40 1.55 7.05
CA PRO A 54 13.63 1.38 6.30
C PRO A 54 14.62 2.49 6.68
N VAL A 55 15.91 2.15 6.64
CA VAL A 55 17.00 3.11 6.80
C VAL A 55 17.71 3.26 5.46
N VAL A 56 17.76 4.49 4.94
CA VAL A 56 18.38 4.82 3.65
C VAL A 56 19.41 5.90 3.90
N ASN A 57 20.66 5.67 3.51
CA ASN A 57 21.78 6.60 3.73
C ASN A 57 21.98 7.07 5.19
N GLY A 58 21.55 6.26 6.16
CA GLY A 58 21.61 6.59 7.59
C GLY A 58 20.35 7.26 8.15
N ASP A 59 19.41 7.66 7.29
CA ASP A 59 18.15 8.27 7.68
C ASP A 59 17.05 7.22 7.84
N THR A 60 16.34 7.27 8.97
CA THR A 60 15.20 6.38 9.23
C THR A 60 13.94 6.97 8.62
N LEU A 61 13.45 6.35 7.55
CA LEU A 61 12.28 6.85 6.83
C LEU A 61 10.99 6.41 7.52
N ARG A 62 10.16 7.36 7.90
CA ARG A 62 8.83 7.11 8.47
C ARG A 62 7.79 7.87 7.68
N TRP A 63 6.66 7.24 7.44
CA TRP A 63 5.52 7.82 6.76
C TRP A 63 4.24 7.25 7.35
N ARG A 64 3.13 7.96 7.18
CA ARG A 64 1.80 7.50 7.61
C ARG A 64 0.82 7.43 6.45
N THR A 65 0.90 8.39 5.54
CA THR A 65 -0.06 8.58 4.46
C THR A 65 0.51 8.13 3.12
N TYR A 66 -0.34 8.07 2.09
CA TYR A 66 0.15 7.84 0.72
C TYR A 66 0.88 9.06 0.19
N ALA A 67 0.44 10.27 0.55
CA ALA A 67 1.13 11.50 0.19
C ALA A 67 2.58 11.51 0.69
N ASP A 68 2.81 11.12 1.96
CA ASP A 68 4.16 10.97 2.51
C ASP A 68 4.98 9.93 1.72
N TYR A 69 4.37 8.78 1.43
CA TYR A 69 5.03 7.68 0.75
C TYR A 69 5.42 8.04 -0.69
N PHE A 70 4.53 8.71 -1.42
CA PHE A 70 4.79 9.19 -2.78
C PHE A 70 5.87 10.26 -2.79
N ALA A 71 5.86 11.21 -1.84
CA ALA A 71 6.92 12.19 -1.71
C ALA A 71 8.30 11.55 -1.51
N ILE A 72 8.38 10.44 -0.74
CA ILE A 72 9.62 9.66 -0.60
C ILE A 72 10.06 9.05 -1.93
N LEU A 73 9.14 8.44 -2.70
CA LEU A 73 9.47 7.84 -4.00
C LEU A 73 9.92 8.90 -5.03
N GLU A 74 9.31 10.07 -4.98
CA GLU A 74 9.66 11.22 -5.82
C GLU A 74 11.04 11.79 -5.48
N ASP A 75 11.33 11.99 -4.19
CA ASP A 75 12.62 12.50 -3.72
C ASP A 75 13.78 11.55 -4.06
N ILE A 76 13.56 10.24 -3.87
CA ILE A 76 14.54 9.19 -4.21
C ILE A 76 14.75 9.08 -5.72
N GLY A 77 13.71 9.36 -6.53
CA GLY A 77 13.76 9.21 -7.98
C GLY A 77 13.74 7.74 -8.42
N ILE A 78 12.56 7.14 -8.45
CA ILE A 78 12.40 5.74 -8.93
C ILE A 78 12.33 5.66 -10.47
N PRO A 79 12.84 4.56 -11.08
CA PRO A 79 12.98 4.47 -12.54
C PRO A 79 11.74 3.90 -13.27
N ILE A 80 10.61 3.71 -12.56
CA ILE A 80 9.37 3.13 -13.10
C ILE A 80 8.16 3.88 -12.54
N ASN A 81 7.07 3.97 -13.30
CA ASN A 81 5.82 4.51 -12.78
C ASN A 81 5.20 3.52 -11.79
N VAL A 82 4.77 4.01 -10.63
CA VAL A 82 4.10 3.21 -9.61
C VAL A 82 2.72 3.77 -9.36
N VAL A 83 1.72 2.90 -9.39
CA VAL A 83 0.33 3.20 -9.06
C VAL A 83 -0.05 2.32 -7.88
N HIS A 84 -0.94 2.78 -7.00
CA HIS A 84 -1.37 2.00 -5.84
C HIS A 84 -2.88 1.94 -5.71
N ASP A 85 -3.38 0.75 -5.41
CA ASP A 85 -4.60 0.59 -4.63
C ASP A 85 -4.28 0.69 -3.14
N VAL A 86 -5.23 1.16 -2.34
CA VAL A 86 -5.16 1.01 -0.88
C VAL A 86 -5.66 -0.37 -0.48
N GLY A 87 -4.78 -1.13 0.19
CA GLY A 87 -5.07 -2.48 0.61
C GLY A 87 -5.94 -2.52 1.87
N LEU A 88 -7.12 -3.13 1.80
CA LEU A 88 -8.02 -3.21 2.96
C LEU A 88 -7.45 -4.09 4.08
N THR A 89 -6.56 -5.04 3.78
CA THR A 89 -5.82 -5.79 4.81
C THR A 89 -4.94 -4.86 5.63
N GLN A 90 -4.31 -3.88 4.99
CA GLN A 90 -3.47 -2.89 5.66
C GLN A 90 -4.31 -1.92 6.50
N VAL A 91 -5.41 -1.43 5.97
CA VAL A 91 -6.36 -0.57 6.71
C VAL A 91 -6.86 -1.29 7.96
N ARG A 92 -7.30 -2.55 7.82
CA ARG A 92 -7.72 -3.39 8.94
C ARG A 92 -6.62 -3.59 9.96
N ARG A 93 -5.37 -3.83 9.53
CA ARG A 93 -4.22 -3.98 10.43
C ARG A 93 -3.89 -2.70 11.19
N VAL A 94 -4.06 -1.53 10.58
CA VAL A 94 -3.84 -0.24 11.25
C VAL A 94 -4.81 -0.03 12.41
N VAL A 95 -6.09 -0.37 12.24
CA VAL A 95 -7.15 -0.12 13.25
C VAL A 95 -7.33 -1.27 14.22
N LEU A 96 -7.41 -2.51 13.72
CA LEU A 96 -7.73 -3.69 14.51
C LEU A 96 -6.50 -4.55 14.87
N GLY A 97 -5.36 -4.33 14.22
CA GLY A 97 -4.23 -5.25 14.27
C GLY A 97 -4.54 -6.58 13.56
N ASP A 98 -3.85 -7.65 13.94
CA ASP A 98 -4.06 -8.99 13.37
C ASP A 98 -5.17 -9.79 14.07
N ARG A 99 -6.08 -9.11 14.79
CA ARG A 99 -7.11 -9.75 15.62
C ARG A 99 -8.28 -10.29 14.80
N ASP A 100 -8.79 -11.46 15.20
CA ASP A 100 -10.05 -12.03 14.72
C ASP A 100 -11.24 -11.40 15.46
N VAL A 101 -11.58 -10.17 15.08
CA VAL A 101 -12.67 -9.39 15.69
C VAL A 101 -13.47 -8.66 14.62
N ARG A 102 -14.77 -8.46 14.85
CA ARG A 102 -15.55 -7.54 14.02
C ARG A 102 -15.31 -6.10 14.49
N PRO A 103 -15.06 -5.15 13.57
CA PRO A 103 -14.92 -3.75 13.94
C PRO A 103 -16.23 -3.24 14.56
N SER A 104 -16.09 -2.43 15.60
CA SER A 104 -17.16 -1.58 16.09
C SER A 104 -17.52 -0.50 15.06
N PRO A 105 -18.70 0.16 15.18
CA PRO A 105 -19.07 1.25 14.29
C PRO A 105 -18.04 2.39 14.23
N ALA A 106 -17.37 2.68 15.36
CA ALA A 106 -16.32 3.70 15.40
C ALA A 106 -15.06 3.26 14.63
N GLU A 107 -14.66 1.99 14.76
CA GLU A 107 -13.51 1.44 14.02
C GLU A 107 -13.81 1.35 12.51
N ILE A 108 -15.07 1.09 12.10
CA ILE A 108 -15.50 1.19 10.69
C ILE A 108 -15.30 2.61 10.17
N GLU A 109 -15.77 3.63 10.90
CA GLU A 109 -15.61 5.02 10.47
C GLU A 109 -14.13 5.45 10.40
N GLU A 110 -13.30 4.95 11.31
CA GLU A 110 -11.84 5.15 11.23
C GLU A 110 -11.24 4.52 9.97
N MET A 111 -11.61 3.26 9.66
CA MET A 111 -11.15 2.59 8.44
C MET A 111 -11.62 3.32 7.16
N LYS A 112 -12.87 3.81 7.13
CA LYS A 112 -13.41 4.63 6.02
C LYS A 112 -12.64 5.94 5.85
N ALA A 113 -12.26 6.59 6.96
CA ALA A 113 -11.45 7.80 6.90
C ALA A 113 -10.06 7.53 6.32
N LEU A 114 -9.44 6.39 6.67
CA LEU A 114 -8.15 5.98 6.11
C LEU A 114 -8.22 5.68 4.61
N VAL A 115 -9.26 4.97 4.16
CA VAL A 115 -9.50 4.71 2.73
C VAL A 115 -9.73 6.03 1.98
N ARG A 116 -10.57 6.92 2.53
CA ARG A 116 -10.83 8.23 1.94
C ARG A 116 -9.54 9.04 1.79
N GLN A 117 -8.74 9.15 2.85
CA GLN A 117 -7.47 9.86 2.80
C GLN A 117 -6.53 9.25 1.76
N ALA A 118 -6.44 7.92 1.67
CA ALA A 118 -5.62 7.26 0.67
C ALA A 118 -6.03 7.59 -0.77
N MET A 119 -7.34 7.64 -1.04
CA MET A 119 -7.86 8.04 -2.36
C MET A 119 -7.57 9.53 -2.64
N GLU A 120 -7.72 10.41 -1.65
CA GLU A 120 -7.37 11.84 -1.75
C GLU A 120 -5.88 12.07 -1.99
N ASP A 121 -5.03 11.21 -1.42
CA ASP A 121 -3.58 11.20 -1.61
C ASP A 121 -3.14 10.64 -2.98
N GLY A 122 -4.05 10.05 -3.76
CA GLY A 122 -3.79 9.56 -5.11
C GLY A 122 -3.78 8.04 -5.29
N ALA A 123 -4.23 7.25 -4.31
CA ALA A 123 -4.57 5.85 -4.57
C ALA A 123 -5.70 5.76 -5.60
N VAL A 124 -5.66 4.77 -6.49
CA VAL A 124 -6.58 4.67 -7.64
C VAL A 124 -7.75 3.73 -7.40
N GLY A 125 -7.74 3.00 -6.30
CA GLY A 125 -8.74 1.99 -5.96
C GLY A 125 -8.47 1.32 -4.63
N VAL A 126 -9.27 0.30 -4.34
CA VAL A 126 -9.15 -0.55 -3.14
C VAL A 126 -8.92 -1.99 -3.56
N SER A 127 -8.23 -2.75 -2.73
CA SER A 127 -8.00 -4.18 -2.97
C SER A 127 -8.14 -5.01 -1.69
N THR A 128 -8.40 -6.31 -1.86
CA THR A 128 -8.59 -7.26 -0.76
C THR A 128 -7.81 -8.54 -1.02
N SER A 129 -7.21 -9.12 0.02
CA SER A 129 -6.62 -10.46 -0.05
C SER A 129 -7.25 -11.36 1.03
N LEU A 130 -8.52 -11.72 0.82
CA LEU A 130 -9.39 -12.39 1.81
C LEU A 130 -8.93 -13.80 2.22
N ILE A 131 -7.92 -14.35 1.57
CA ILE A 131 -7.33 -15.66 1.91
C ILE A 131 -6.29 -15.58 3.04
N TYR A 132 -5.87 -14.37 3.46
CA TYR A 132 -4.82 -14.16 4.45
C TYR A 132 -5.32 -13.36 5.67
N PRO A 133 -4.85 -13.67 6.90
CA PRO A 133 -5.08 -12.82 8.06
C PRO A 133 -4.42 -11.43 7.91
N PRO A 134 -5.04 -10.36 8.45
CA PRO A 134 -6.35 -10.33 9.12
C PRO A 134 -7.55 -10.21 8.18
N ALA A 135 -7.36 -10.16 6.86
CA ALA A 135 -8.44 -9.95 5.90
C ALA A 135 -9.44 -11.11 5.83
N ILE A 136 -9.03 -12.34 6.17
CA ILE A 136 -9.94 -13.49 6.27
C ILE A 136 -11.06 -13.30 7.31
N TYR A 137 -10.87 -12.39 8.28
CA TYR A 137 -11.85 -12.10 9.33
C TYR A 137 -12.88 -11.03 8.91
N ALA A 138 -12.69 -10.39 7.74
CA ALA A 138 -13.60 -9.38 7.23
C ALA A 138 -14.90 -10.02 6.70
N GLY A 139 -16.04 -9.46 7.10
CA GLY A 139 -17.34 -9.86 6.56
C GLY A 139 -17.72 -9.04 5.32
N THR A 140 -18.66 -9.54 4.51
CA THR A 140 -19.14 -8.81 3.31
C THR A 140 -19.62 -7.39 3.62
N ASP A 141 -20.35 -7.19 4.72
CA ASP A 141 -20.85 -5.85 5.12
C ASP A 141 -19.70 -4.88 5.41
N GLU A 142 -18.59 -5.36 5.98
CA GLU A 142 -17.40 -4.55 6.22
C GLU A 142 -16.76 -4.11 4.89
N LEU A 143 -16.70 -5.02 3.91
CA LEU A 143 -16.15 -4.71 2.58
C LEU A 143 -17.02 -3.76 1.77
N ILE A 144 -18.34 -3.76 1.99
CA ILE A 144 -19.28 -2.86 1.29
C ILE A 144 -19.20 -1.44 1.86
N GLU A 145 -18.91 -1.29 3.15
CA GLU A 145 -18.81 0.02 3.83
C GLU A 145 -17.54 0.80 3.45
N LEU A 146 -16.48 0.11 3.01
CA LEU A 146 -15.16 0.65 2.68
C LEU A 146 -15.01 0.97 1.19
#